data_AF-A0A1H2WN76-F1
#
_entry.id   AF-A0A1H2WN76-F1
#
_cell.length_a   1.000
_cell.length_b   1.000
_cell.length_c   1.000
_cell.angle_alpha   90.00
_cell.angle_beta   90.00
_cell.angle_gamma   90.00
#
_symmetry.space_group_name_H-M   'P 1'
#
loop_
_entity.id
_entity.type
_entity.pdbx_description
1 polymer ?
#
loop_
_entity_poly.entity_id
_entity_poly.type
_entity_poly.pdbx_seq_one_letter_code
_entity_poly.pdbx_strand_id
1 'polypeptide(L)'
;MKVAIIHRNLMLTSSSGQGQVATKRSAPVPAPKTQSQPKQNPAPAAVKTSGGNAPQKSVKKQAVPAATGGRSGAAKAGQSRKSSANGAKKRTRGRKSSLAKKRGRRRGQRDSAALPPGMEHGQFHDNAFTAGYELGKYEGGELLLEQALPMNLLLPEVRLQDVIAIGAEHLRPRCLPLMDVHEVYAEMEQSIHERRPCAVVRLGDGELLTLAQEVVYDTATIQREGTFLPYAGVNPPDLLARDQLMHAIRHAHIVGVPLARRKHFHPLLHPVFRAHQLDPGELRMTNSTVNYGLAQTGLLGGLLAGKQLLVIGNTAPALAHMLTERGFIVSGLISPVRGVRDVERVILESRGVEFDLALVSAGIAAVMICTRIAHERGKTTLDFGHMADAIVKGQIALTH
;
A
#
# COMPACT_ATOMS: atom_id res chain seq x y z
N MET A 1 11.99 -13.92 36.06
CA MET A 1 13.35 -13.83 35.47
C MET A 1 13.30 -12.86 34.31
N LYS A 2 13.80 -11.64 34.52
CA LYS A 2 13.93 -10.58 33.53
C LYS A 2 15.39 -10.54 33.09
N VAL A 3 15.66 -10.60 31.80
CA VAL A 3 16.99 -10.30 31.25
C VAL A 3 16.83 -9.04 30.40
N ALA A 4 17.34 -7.94 30.94
CA ALA A 4 17.49 -6.66 30.27
C ALA A 4 18.85 -6.64 29.58
N ILE A 5 18.88 -6.31 28.29
CA ILE A 5 20.11 -6.03 27.55
C ILE A 5 20.26 -4.51 27.49
N ILE A 6 21.26 -4.00 28.20
CA ILE A 6 21.69 -2.61 28.23
C ILE A 6 22.71 -2.42 27.10
N HIS A 7 22.41 -1.56 26.12
CA HIS A 7 23.42 -1.00 25.22
C HIS A 7 23.91 0.34 25.80
N ARG A 8 25.21 0.39 26.10
CA ARG A 8 25.91 1.57 26.65
C ARG A 8 26.63 2.27 25.50
N ASN A 9 26.23 3.52 25.24
CA ASN A 9 26.97 4.47 24.42
C ASN A 9 28.29 4.86 25.13
N LEU A 10 29.38 4.97 24.37
CA LEU A 10 30.62 5.59 24.82
C LEU A 10 31.07 6.61 23.78
N MET A 11 30.90 7.89 24.16
CA MET A 11 31.53 9.04 23.52
C MET A 11 33.00 9.14 23.93
N LEU A 12 33.83 9.43 22.93
CA LEU A 12 34.95 10.38 22.90
C LEU A 12 35.64 10.76 24.22
N THR A 13 36.92 10.42 24.31
CA THR A 13 37.93 11.30 24.91
C THR A 13 39.20 11.33 24.06
N SER A 14 39.71 12.54 23.91
CA SER A 14 40.97 12.93 23.29
C SER A 14 42.16 12.60 24.19
N SER A 15 43.29 12.21 23.60
CA SER A 15 44.60 12.64 24.09
C SER A 15 45.69 12.53 23.03
N SER A 16 46.61 13.46 23.16
CA SER A 16 47.78 13.83 22.37
C SER A 16 48.85 12.75 22.20
N GLY A 17 49.47 12.70 21.02
CA GLY A 17 50.74 12.02 20.80
C GLY A 17 51.51 12.66 19.64
N GLN A 18 52.54 13.41 19.97
CA GLN A 18 53.52 13.99 19.04
C GLN A 18 54.29 12.90 18.30
N GLY A 19 54.56 13.12 17.01
CA GLY A 19 55.47 12.31 16.21
C GLY A 19 55.76 12.98 14.87
N GLN A 20 56.81 13.82 14.85
CA GLN A 20 57.40 14.39 13.64
C GLN A 20 58.02 13.27 12.79
N VAL A 21 57.70 13.16 11.49
CA VAL A 21 58.66 12.75 10.45
C VAL A 21 58.29 13.35 9.07
N ALA A 22 59.23 14.15 8.57
CA ALA A 22 59.65 14.41 7.18
C ALA A 22 58.64 14.52 6.02
N THR A 23 58.54 15.78 5.59
CA THR A 23 58.31 16.30 4.25
C THR A 23 58.73 15.41 3.06
N LYS A 24 57.81 15.20 2.11
CA LYS A 24 58.11 15.18 0.66
C LYS A 24 57.10 16.02 -0.11
N ARG A 25 57.65 17.02 -0.79
CA ARG A 25 56.98 17.97 -1.69
C ARG A 25 56.50 17.25 -2.95
N SER A 26 55.27 17.51 -3.37
CA SER A 26 54.85 17.42 -4.76
C SER A 26 54.02 18.65 -5.10
N ALA A 27 54.48 19.33 -6.15
CA ALA A 27 54.06 20.64 -6.63
C ALA A 27 52.65 20.63 -7.30
N PRO A 28 52.04 21.80 -7.51
CA PRO A 28 50.65 21.94 -7.92
C PRO A 28 50.50 21.89 -9.45
N VAL A 29 49.41 21.27 -9.92
CA VAL A 29 48.99 21.34 -11.33
C VAL A 29 47.83 22.36 -11.45
N PRO A 30 47.85 23.25 -12.46
CA PRO A 30 47.10 24.50 -12.43
C PRO A 30 45.67 24.38 -12.96
N ALA A 31 44.81 25.25 -12.44
CA ALA A 31 43.51 25.57 -13.01
C ALA A 31 43.65 26.31 -14.36
N PRO A 32 42.78 26.05 -15.35
CA PRO A 32 42.59 26.96 -16.46
C PRO A 32 41.46 27.96 -16.16
N LYS A 33 41.80 29.18 -16.53
CA LYS A 33 41.12 30.47 -16.39
C LYS A 33 39.71 30.53 -17.02
N THR A 34 38.88 31.30 -16.32
CA THR A 34 37.79 32.15 -16.81
C THR A 34 38.18 32.96 -18.05
N GLN A 35 37.28 33.07 -19.03
CA GLN A 35 36.87 34.32 -19.71
C GLN A 35 35.91 34.01 -20.88
N SER A 36 34.67 34.52 -20.79
CA SER A 36 34.03 35.38 -21.82
C SER A 36 32.49 35.41 -21.68
N GLN A 37 31.98 36.45 -21.02
CA GLN A 37 30.76 37.19 -21.42
C GLN A 37 31.24 38.61 -21.82
N PRO A 38 30.51 39.46 -22.58
CA PRO A 38 29.05 39.53 -22.71
C PRO A 38 28.49 39.89 -24.11
N LYS A 39 27.24 39.50 -24.41
CA LYS A 39 26.34 40.22 -25.35
C LYS A 39 24.91 40.10 -24.81
N GLN A 40 24.43 41.12 -24.10
CA GLN A 40 23.53 42.17 -24.59
C GLN A 40 22.12 41.66 -24.92
N ASN A 41 21.18 41.95 -24.01
CA ASN A 41 19.74 42.02 -24.23
C ASN A 41 19.42 43.06 -25.32
N PRO A 42 18.24 42.95 -25.97
CA PRO A 42 17.15 43.80 -25.52
C PRO A 42 15.76 43.12 -25.53
N ALA A 43 14.98 43.42 -24.50
CA ALA A 43 13.51 43.55 -24.57
C ALA A 43 13.19 45.06 -24.37
N PRO A 44 11.95 45.57 -24.48
CA PRO A 44 10.69 44.95 -24.88
C PRO A 44 9.91 45.77 -25.96
N ALA A 45 8.89 45.19 -26.59
CA ALA A 45 7.91 45.95 -27.36
C ALA A 45 6.52 45.81 -26.71
N ALA A 46 6.05 46.94 -26.17
CA ALA A 46 4.69 47.17 -25.72
C ALA A 46 3.76 47.40 -26.92
N VAL A 47 2.56 46.85 -26.88
CA VAL A 47 1.42 47.31 -27.70
C VAL A 47 0.29 47.74 -26.77
N LYS A 48 -0.17 48.96 -27.02
CA LYS A 48 -1.21 49.70 -26.33
C LYS A 48 -2.62 49.25 -26.76
N THR A 49 -3.48 49.15 -25.75
CA THR A 49 -4.89 49.57 -25.63
C THR A 49 -5.66 50.14 -26.85
N SER A 50 -6.86 49.60 -27.05
CA SER A 50 -8.14 50.30 -27.33
C SER A 50 -9.26 49.31 -26.99
N GLY A 51 -10.26 49.54 -26.14
CA GLY A 51 -11.13 50.71 -26.00
C GLY A 51 -12.49 50.38 -26.63
N GLY A 52 -13.53 50.12 -25.81
CA GLY A 52 -14.89 49.85 -26.32
C GLY A 52 -15.91 49.50 -25.23
N ASN A 53 -16.65 50.51 -24.79
CA ASN A 53 -17.74 50.49 -23.79
C ASN A 53 -19.07 49.94 -24.36
N ALA A 54 -19.78 49.17 -23.51
CA ALA A 54 -21.24 49.15 -23.24
C ALA A 54 -22.24 48.78 -24.38
N PRO A 55 -23.53 48.39 -24.11
CA PRO A 55 -24.25 48.45 -22.84
C PRO A 55 -25.08 47.21 -22.43
N GLN A 56 -25.60 47.33 -21.20
CA GLN A 56 -26.63 46.56 -20.50
C GLN A 56 -27.89 46.24 -21.34
N LYS A 57 -28.47 45.05 -21.11
CA LYS A 57 -29.93 44.86 -21.09
C LYS A 57 -30.35 43.99 -19.91
N SER A 58 -31.21 44.60 -19.10
CA SER A 58 -31.96 44.05 -17.97
C SER A 58 -33.30 43.48 -18.46
N VAL A 59 -34.04 42.87 -17.51
CA VAL A 59 -35.47 42.47 -17.53
C VAL A 59 -35.68 41.04 -18.08
N LYS A 60 -36.21 40.05 -17.34
CA LYS A 60 -37.53 40.04 -16.70
C LYS A 60 -37.70 38.90 -15.66
N LYS A 61 -38.38 39.23 -14.56
CA LYS A 61 -39.01 38.33 -13.56
C LYS A 61 -40.16 37.52 -14.16
N GLN A 62 -40.37 36.29 -13.66
CA GLN A 62 -41.69 35.63 -13.44
C GLN A 62 -41.42 34.39 -12.57
N ALA A 63 -41.75 34.37 -11.28
CA ALA A 63 -43.08 34.26 -10.65
C ALA A 63 -43.72 32.86 -10.80
N VAL A 64 -43.85 32.23 -9.63
CA VAL A 64 -44.54 30.99 -9.26
C VAL A 64 -46.04 31.06 -9.64
N PRO A 65 -46.72 29.91 -9.74
CA PRO A 65 -47.81 29.72 -8.77
C PRO A 65 -47.80 28.36 -8.09
N ALA A 66 -48.13 28.42 -6.80
CA ALA A 66 -48.54 27.32 -5.95
C ALA A 66 -50.05 27.12 -6.10
N ALA A 67 -50.51 25.87 -5.97
CA ALA A 67 -51.83 25.43 -5.51
C ALA A 67 -51.96 23.94 -5.88
N THR A 68 -52.59 23.02 -5.16
CA THR A 68 -53.27 22.96 -3.85
C THR A 68 -53.80 21.53 -3.75
N GLY A 69 -53.80 20.94 -2.55
CA GLY A 69 -54.76 19.90 -2.11
C GLY A 69 -54.56 18.50 -2.71
N GLY A 70 -54.78 17.41 -1.99
CA GLY A 70 -55.29 17.26 -0.63
C GLY A 70 -55.50 15.77 -0.32
N ARG A 71 -55.34 15.47 0.97
CA ARG A 71 -56.12 14.53 1.79
C ARG A 71 -56.26 13.04 1.40
N SER A 72 -55.82 12.26 2.39
CA SER A 72 -56.55 11.18 3.09
C SER A 72 -56.69 9.81 2.43
N GLY A 73 -56.38 8.77 3.22
CA GLY A 73 -56.78 7.40 2.94
C GLY A 73 -56.03 6.37 3.78
N ALA A 74 -56.48 6.15 5.01
CA ALA A 74 -55.98 5.12 5.90
C ALA A 74 -56.51 3.72 5.53
N ALA A 75 -55.72 2.72 5.94
CA ALA A 75 -56.14 1.46 6.56
C ALA A 75 -56.36 0.18 5.71
N LYS A 76 -55.86 -0.90 6.35
CA LYS A 76 -56.32 -2.31 6.40
C LYS A 76 -55.52 -3.37 5.63
N ALA A 77 -54.71 -4.06 6.43
CA ALA A 77 -54.79 -5.50 6.75
C ALA A 77 -55.67 -6.42 5.88
N GLY A 78 -55.08 -7.59 5.55
CA GLY A 78 -55.75 -8.81 5.10
C GLY A 78 -54.73 -9.75 4.44
N GLN A 79 -54.01 -10.58 5.21
CA GLN A 79 -54.26 -12.03 5.30
C GLN A 79 -54.93 -12.66 4.07
N SER A 80 -54.26 -13.64 3.43
CA SER A 80 -54.76 -15.02 3.28
C SER A 80 -54.23 -15.76 2.03
N ARG A 81 -53.44 -16.81 2.32
CA ARG A 81 -53.52 -18.20 1.82
C ARG A 81 -53.24 -18.58 0.34
N LYS A 82 -52.31 -19.55 0.26
CA LYS A 82 -52.36 -20.89 -0.37
C LYS A 82 -52.63 -21.02 -1.88
N SER A 83 -51.68 -21.67 -2.56
CA SER A 83 -51.81 -22.97 -3.28
C SER A 83 -50.54 -23.16 -4.12
N SER A 84 -49.67 -24.12 -3.82
CA SER A 84 -49.71 -25.56 -4.13
C SER A 84 -49.53 -25.92 -5.61
N ALA A 85 -48.42 -26.62 -5.85
CA ALA A 85 -48.31 -27.84 -6.66
C ALA A 85 -48.43 -27.74 -8.19
N ASN A 86 -47.34 -28.06 -8.88
CA ASN A 86 -47.12 -29.32 -9.60
C ASN A 86 -46.21 -29.13 -10.82
N GLY A 87 -45.31 -30.09 -11.06
CA GLY A 87 -44.65 -30.16 -12.36
C GLY A 87 -43.41 -31.04 -12.49
N ALA A 88 -43.38 -32.23 -11.88
CA ALA A 88 -42.37 -33.24 -12.24
C ALA A 88 -42.75 -33.93 -13.58
N LYS A 89 -41.76 -34.07 -14.49
CA LYS A 89 -41.65 -35.02 -15.63
C LYS A 89 -40.37 -34.64 -16.40
N LYS A 90 -39.58 -35.50 -17.03
CA LYS A 90 -39.47 -36.96 -17.13
C LYS A 90 -38.11 -37.23 -17.80
N ARG A 91 -37.52 -38.39 -17.52
CA ARG A 91 -36.25 -38.93 -18.03
C ARG A 91 -36.23 -39.06 -19.56
N THR A 92 -35.04 -39.04 -20.15
CA THR A 92 -34.66 -40.03 -21.19
C THR A 92 -33.15 -40.32 -21.19
N ARG A 93 -32.83 -41.60 -21.35
CA ARG A 93 -31.50 -42.21 -21.43
C ARG A 93 -30.93 -42.10 -22.85
N GLY A 94 -29.59 -42.08 -22.96
CA GLY A 94 -28.91 -43.17 -23.69
C GLY A 94 -27.67 -42.84 -24.53
N ARG A 95 -26.70 -43.77 -24.42
CA ARG A 95 -25.51 -44.10 -25.27
C ARG A 95 -24.26 -43.21 -25.12
N LYS A 96 -23.12 -43.68 -24.60
CA LYS A 96 -22.16 -44.78 -24.98
C LYS A 96 -21.32 -44.52 -26.24
N SER A 97 -20.03 -44.20 -26.03
CA SER A 97 -18.84 -44.72 -26.76
C SER A 97 -17.65 -44.51 -25.80
N SER A 98 -16.92 -45.50 -25.29
CA SER A 98 -16.03 -46.55 -25.84
C SER A 98 -14.63 -46.07 -26.26
N LEU A 99 -13.65 -46.52 -25.45
CA LEU A 99 -12.28 -46.95 -25.80
C LEU A 99 -11.19 -45.90 -26.04
N ALA A 100 -10.29 -45.81 -25.04
CA ALA A 100 -8.84 -45.83 -25.29
C ALA A 100 -8.12 -46.54 -24.12
N LYS A 101 -7.70 -47.79 -24.36
CA LYS A 101 -6.74 -48.55 -23.55
C LYS A 101 -5.38 -47.86 -23.62
N LYS A 102 -4.70 -47.64 -22.48
CA LYS A 102 -3.22 -47.72 -22.42
C LYS A 102 -2.71 -47.96 -21.00
N ARG A 103 -2.14 -49.16 -20.85
CA ARG A 103 -0.98 -49.56 -20.03
C ARG A 103 -1.07 -49.41 -18.51
N GLY A 104 -1.27 -50.57 -17.88
CA GLY A 104 -1.09 -50.76 -16.45
C GLY A 104 0.34 -50.49 -15.99
N ARG A 105 0.45 -49.65 -14.96
CA ARG A 105 1.57 -49.65 -14.03
C ARG A 105 1.17 -50.49 -12.83
N ARG A 106 1.96 -51.55 -12.60
CA ARG A 106 1.91 -52.42 -11.43
C ARG A 106 1.92 -51.56 -10.17
N ARG A 107 0.79 -51.55 -9.46
CA ARG A 107 0.68 -51.05 -8.10
C ARG A 107 1.24 -52.16 -7.22
N GLY A 108 2.48 -52.01 -6.77
CA GLY A 108 3.05 -52.90 -5.76
C GLY A 108 2.17 -52.81 -4.52
N GLN A 109 1.57 -53.94 -4.12
CA GLN A 109 1.13 -54.17 -2.76
C GLN A 109 2.35 -53.92 -1.87
N ARG A 110 2.32 -52.83 -1.11
CA ARG A 110 3.12 -52.75 0.11
C ARG A 110 2.32 -53.49 1.17
N ASP A 111 2.90 -54.58 1.64
CA ASP A 111 2.47 -55.25 2.84
C ASP A 111 2.39 -54.22 3.97
N SER A 112 1.22 -54.17 4.61
CA SER A 112 0.97 -53.41 5.82
C SER A 112 1.78 -54.03 6.96
N ALA A 113 3.07 -53.71 7.03
CA ALA A 113 3.87 -53.98 8.20
C ALA A 113 3.29 -53.16 9.36
N ALA A 114 2.77 -53.87 10.36
CA ALA A 114 2.26 -53.29 11.59
C ALA A 114 3.33 -52.37 12.21
N LEU A 115 2.93 -51.13 12.51
CA LEU A 115 3.77 -50.17 13.23
C LEU A 115 4.09 -50.73 14.63
N PRO A 116 5.35 -50.67 15.08
CA PRO A 116 5.67 -51.03 16.45
C PRO A 116 4.99 -50.05 17.42
N PRO A 117 4.38 -50.53 18.52
CA PRO A 117 3.74 -49.66 19.49
C PRO A 117 4.83 -48.93 20.29
N GLY A 118 4.87 -47.59 20.18
CA GLY A 118 5.76 -46.76 21.01
C GLY A 118 6.34 -45.50 20.37
N MET A 119 6.11 -45.20 19.09
CA MET A 119 6.55 -43.92 18.52
C MET A 119 5.51 -42.83 18.78
N GLU A 120 5.86 -41.94 19.70
CA GLU A 120 5.14 -40.70 19.99
C GLU A 120 4.86 -39.93 18.70
N HIS A 121 3.60 -39.54 18.49
CA HIS A 121 3.16 -38.81 17.30
C HIS A 121 3.89 -37.46 17.07
N GLY A 122 4.73 -36.98 17.99
CA GLY A 122 5.55 -35.77 17.83
C GLY A 122 6.75 -35.93 16.87
N GLN A 123 7.44 -37.07 16.86
CA GLN A 123 8.71 -37.22 16.11
C GLN A 123 8.55 -37.34 14.58
N PHE A 124 7.41 -37.82 14.09
CA PHE A 124 7.15 -37.93 12.65
C PHE A 124 6.87 -36.57 11.99
N HIS A 125 6.24 -35.64 12.71
CA HIS A 125 5.93 -34.31 12.18
C HIS A 125 7.19 -33.45 12.04
N ASP A 126 8.12 -33.53 12.99
CA ASP A 126 9.38 -32.80 12.96
C ASP A 126 10.29 -33.26 11.80
N ASN A 127 10.30 -34.57 11.52
CA ASN A 127 11.09 -35.14 10.41
C ASN A 127 10.53 -34.74 9.04
N ALA A 128 9.21 -34.74 8.86
CA ALA A 128 8.59 -34.36 7.58
C ALA A 128 8.72 -32.85 7.31
N PHE A 129 8.58 -32.02 8.36
CA PHE A 129 8.80 -30.58 8.25
C PHE A 129 10.26 -30.27 7.90
N THR A 130 11.21 -30.88 8.61
CA THR A 130 12.65 -30.69 8.36
C THR A 130 13.02 -31.16 6.95
N ALA A 131 12.54 -32.32 6.51
CA ALA A 131 12.76 -32.81 5.16
C ALA A 131 12.19 -31.86 4.09
N GLY A 132 10.98 -31.33 4.31
CA GLY A 132 10.38 -30.34 3.42
C GLY A 132 11.15 -29.02 3.39
N TYR A 133 11.65 -28.57 4.53
CA TYR A 133 12.49 -27.37 4.64
C TYR A 133 13.81 -27.53 3.89
N GLU A 134 14.53 -28.64 4.11
CA GLU A 134 15.80 -28.91 3.43
C GLU A 134 15.61 -29.08 1.92
N LEU A 135 14.55 -29.79 1.50
CA LEU A 135 14.21 -29.91 0.08
C LEU A 135 13.92 -28.53 -0.54
N GLY A 136 13.12 -27.70 0.14
CA GLY A 136 12.81 -26.35 -0.33
C GLY A 136 14.03 -25.44 -0.38
N LYS A 137 14.94 -25.54 0.59
CA LYS A 137 16.22 -24.82 0.61
C LYS A 137 17.12 -25.22 -0.56
N TYR A 138 17.18 -26.52 -0.86
CA TYR A 138 17.93 -27.03 -2.00
C TYR A 138 17.29 -26.58 -3.33
N GLU A 139 16.03 -26.93 -3.58
CA GLU A 139 15.35 -26.66 -4.85
C GLU A 139 15.18 -25.15 -5.13
N GLY A 140 14.94 -24.34 -4.08
CA GLY A 140 14.74 -22.90 -4.20
C GLY A 140 16.01 -22.06 -4.14
N GLY A 141 17.17 -22.66 -3.89
CA GLY A 141 18.42 -21.94 -3.60
C GLY A 141 19.64 -22.63 -4.16
N GLU A 142 20.09 -23.71 -3.51
CA GLU A 142 21.34 -24.40 -3.86
C GLU A 142 21.32 -24.95 -5.29
N LEU A 143 20.19 -25.53 -5.73
CA LEU A 143 20.04 -26.03 -7.10
C LEU A 143 20.14 -24.91 -8.14
N LEU A 144 19.62 -23.71 -7.84
CA LEU A 144 19.74 -22.56 -8.75
C LEU A 144 21.19 -22.08 -8.84
N LEU A 145 21.93 -22.14 -7.74
CA LEU A 145 23.36 -21.84 -7.71
C LEU A 145 24.16 -22.90 -8.49
N GLU A 146 23.89 -24.19 -8.28
CA GLU A 146 24.48 -25.30 -9.02
C GLU A 146 24.30 -25.12 -10.54
N GLN A 147 23.09 -24.79 -10.98
CA GLN A 147 22.78 -24.55 -12.39
C GLN A 147 23.46 -23.31 -12.98
N ALA A 148 23.78 -22.31 -12.16
CA ALA A 148 24.45 -21.08 -12.59
C ALA A 148 25.97 -21.22 -12.67
N LEU A 149 26.57 -22.22 -12.01
CA LEU A 149 28.01 -22.45 -12.01
C LEU A 149 28.46 -23.18 -13.28
N PRO A 150 29.59 -22.77 -13.90
CA PRO A 150 30.18 -23.53 -15.00
C PRO A 150 30.56 -24.95 -14.56
N MET A 151 30.26 -25.95 -15.39
CA MET A 151 30.48 -27.38 -15.08
C MET A 151 31.93 -27.74 -14.72
N ASN A 152 32.91 -26.91 -15.11
CA ASN A 152 34.33 -27.14 -14.90
C ASN A 152 34.91 -26.33 -13.73
N LEU A 153 34.08 -25.68 -12.91
CA LEU A 153 34.51 -24.93 -11.73
C LEU A 153 33.92 -25.54 -10.46
N LEU A 154 34.78 -25.72 -9.45
CA LEU A 154 34.35 -26.03 -8.10
C LEU A 154 34.17 -24.71 -7.33
N LEU A 155 32.98 -24.45 -6.82
CA LEU A 155 32.77 -23.35 -5.89
C LEU A 155 33.51 -23.69 -4.58
N PRO A 156 34.40 -22.81 -4.07
CA PRO A 156 35.07 -23.01 -2.78
C PRO A 156 34.06 -22.85 -1.62
N GLU A 157 34.54 -22.76 -0.38
CA GLU A 157 33.70 -22.62 0.84
C GLU A 157 32.93 -21.28 0.89
N VAL A 158 31.95 -21.12 -0.02
CA VAL A 158 31.07 -19.97 -0.16
C VAL A 158 29.65 -20.47 -0.01
N ARG A 159 28.89 -19.89 0.92
CA ARG A 159 27.50 -20.29 1.16
C ARG A 159 26.58 -19.54 0.20
N LEU A 160 25.39 -20.08 -0.03
CA LEU A 160 24.35 -19.41 -0.81
C LEU A 160 24.08 -17.97 -0.31
N GLN A 161 24.09 -17.73 1.01
CA GLN A 161 23.89 -16.39 1.58
C GLN A 161 24.99 -15.41 1.16
N ASP A 162 26.24 -15.87 1.03
CA ASP A 162 27.37 -15.04 0.63
C ASP A 162 27.24 -14.66 -0.86
N VAL A 163 26.84 -15.62 -1.70
CA VAL A 163 26.53 -15.36 -3.12
C VAL A 163 25.39 -14.34 -3.26
N ILE A 164 24.32 -14.49 -2.48
CA ILE A 164 23.19 -13.55 -2.47
C ILE A 164 23.65 -12.16 -2.02
N ALA A 165 24.48 -12.06 -0.99
CA ALA A 165 24.98 -10.78 -0.50
C ALA A 165 25.83 -10.05 -1.54
N ILE A 166 26.74 -10.78 -2.20
CA ILE A 166 27.56 -10.24 -3.30
C ILE A 166 26.67 -9.80 -4.47
N GLY A 167 25.70 -10.63 -4.86
CA GLY A 167 24.73 -10.30 -5.90
C GLY A 167 23.89 -9.06 -5.56
N ALA A 168 23.43 -8.95 -4.32
CA ALA A 168 22.66 -7.81 -3.83
C ALA A 168 23.50 -6.51 -3.85
N GLU A 169 24.77 -6.58 -3.43
CA GLU A 169 25.70 -5.46 -3.54
C GLU A 169 25.89 -5.01 -4.99
N HIS A 170 26.07 -5.98 -5.89
CA HIS A 170 26.22 -5.70 -7.32
C HIS A 170 24.95 -5.07 -7.95
N LEU A 171 23.77 -5.43 -7.45
CA LEU A 171 22.50 -4.86 -7.90
C LEU A 171 22.17 -3.50 -7.28
N ARG A 172 22.86 -3.08 -6.21
CA ARG A 172 22.58 -1.83 -5.49
C ARG A 172 22.49 -0.59 -6.39
N PRO A 173 23.39 -0.36 -7.38
CA PRO A 173 23.29 0.81 -8.26
C PRO A 173 22.04 0.81 -9.16
N ARG A 174 21.33 -0.32 -9.27
CA ARG A 174 20.09 -0.47 -10.06
C ARG A 174 18.84 -0.35 -9.19
N CYS A 175 18.97 -0.27 -7.87
CA CYS A 175 17.84 -0.11 -6.96
C CYS A 175 17.32 1.33 -7.01
N LEU A 176 15.99 1.47 -6.90
CA LEU A 176 15.36 2.77 -6.75
C LEU A 176 15.45 3.21 -5.27
N PRO A 177 15.79 4.48 -5.00
CA PRO A 177 15.80 4.99 -3.64
C PRO A 177 14.39 5.03 -3.06
N LEU A 178 14.28 4.78 -1.75
CA LEU A 178 13.04 4.92 -0.99
C LEU A 178 13.28 5.95 0.11
N MET A 179 12.31 6.84 0.31
CA MET A 179 12.27 7.73 1.46
C MET A 179 12.21 6.89 2.74
N ASP A 180 13.08 7.19 3.68
CA ASP A 180 13.03 6.61 5.01
C ASP A 180 11.93 7.24 5.87
N VAL A 181 11.76 6.72 7.09
CA VAL A 181 10.71 7.16 8.02
C VAL A 181 10.89 8.63 8.43
N HIS A 182 12.13 9.09 8.61
CA HIS A 182 12.42 10.48 9.00
C HIS A 182 12.15 11.44 7.85
N GLU A 183 12.50 11.07 6.63
CA GLU A 183 12.19 11.87 5.43
C GLU A 183 10.69 12.00 5.22
N VAL A 184 9.92 10.91 5.40
CA VAL A 184 8.46 10.96 5.32
C VAL A 184 7.87 11.82 6.44
N TYR A 185 8.36 11.69 7.67
CA TYR A 185 7.93 12.54 8.80
C TYR A 185 8.18 14.02 8.52
N ALA A 186 9.39 14.38 8.08
CA ALA A 186 9.77 15.76 7.79
C ALA A 186 8.93 16.36 6.66
N GLU A 187 8.69 15.60 5.59
CA GLU A 187 7.83 16.00 4.47
C GLU A 187 6.39 16.28 4.95
N MET A 188 5.83 15.41 5.80
CA MET A 188 4.49 15.58 6.34
C MET A 188 4.39 16.79 7.29
N GLU A 189 5.33 16.94 8.22
CA GLU A 189 5.36 18.10 9.14
C GLU A 189 5.49 19.42 8.38
N GLN A 190 6.40 19.49 7.40
CA GLN A 190 6.54 20.66 6.54
C GLN A 190 5.24 20.93 5.77
N SER A 191 4.59 19.88 5.25
CA SER A 191 3.34 20.02 4.51
C SER A 191 2.21 20.60 5.36
N ILE A 192 2.12 20.14 6.61
CA ILE A 192 1.14 20.65 7.57
C ILE A 192 1.44 22.11 7.92
N HIS A 193 2.71 22.43 8.22
CA HIS A 193 3.13 23.79 8.56
C HIS A 193 2.87 24.79 7.42
N GLU A 194 3.23 24.42 6.19
CA GLU A 194 3.06 25.25 4.99
C GLU A 194 1.64 25.21 4.43
N ARG A 195 0.75 24.37 4.99
CA ARG A 195 -0.62 24.13 4.51
C ARG A 195 -0.67 23.77 3.02
N ARG A 196 0.24 22.90 2.61
CA ARG A 196 0.30 22.35 1.26
C ARG A 196 -0.25 20.92 1.22
N PRO A 197 -0.78 20.48 0.07
CA PRO A 197 -1.24 19.10 -0.08
C PRO A 197 -0.09 18.11 0.14
N CYS A 198 -0.37 17.03 0.88
CA CYS A 198 0.53 15.89 0.99
C CYS A 198 -0.27 14.63 1.30
N ALA A 199 -0.31 13.69 0.35
CA ALA A 199 -0.92 12.38 0.54
C ALA A 199 0.14 11.30 0.64
N VAL A 200 0.21 10.63 1.78
CA VAL A 200 1.02 9.43 1.99
C VAL A 200 0.09 8.22 1.90
N VAL A 201 0.16 7.51 0.78
CA VAL A 201 -0.68 6.33 0.49
C VAL A 201 0.18 5.07 0.52
N ARG A 202 -0.43 3.89 0.74
CA ARG A 202 0.33 2.64 0.86
C ARG A 202 -0.28 1.56 -0.03
N LEU A 203 0.58 0.78 -0.68
CA LEU A 203 0.20 -0.34 -1.52
C LEU A 203 0.49 -1.65 -0.78
N GLY A 204 -0.57 -2.41 -0.53
CA GLY A 204 -0.53 -3.80 -0.09
C GLY A 204 -0.90 -4.76 -1.21
N ASP A 205 -1.18 -6.00 -0.82
CA ASP A 205 -1.69 -7.03 -1.71
C ASP A 205 -3.09 -6.71 -2.24
N GLY A 206 -3.96 -6.11 -1.44
CA GLY A 206 -5.30 -5.68 -1.87
C GLY A 206 -5.27 -4.64 -2.99
N GLU A 207 -4.43 -3.61 -2.86
CA GLU A 207 -4.27 -2.59 -3.90
C GLU A 207 -3.66 -3.18 -5.17
N LEU A 208 -2.61 -4.00 -5.04
CA LEU A 208 -1.94 -4.61 -6.19
C LEU A 208 -2.82 -5.62 -6.93
N LEU A 209 -3.60 -6.45 -6.22
CA LEU A 209 -4.57 -7.34 -6.85
C LEU A 209 -5.70 -6.55 -7.52
N THR A 210 -6.17 -5.46 -6.90
CA THR A 210 -7.16 -4.56 -7.53
C THR A 210 -6.63 -3.99 -8.84
N LEU A 211 -5.39 -3.53 -8.86
CA LEU A 211 -4.72 -2.99 -10.05
C LEU A 211 -4.45 -4.05 -11.13
N ALA A 212 -4.26 -5.32 -10.74
CA ALA A 212 -3.94 -6.42 -11.64
C ALA A 212 -5.13 -6.91 -12.50
N GLN A 213 -6.36 -6.54 -12.14
CA GLN A 213 -7.59 -6.95 -12.81
C GLN A 213 -7.55 -6.68 -14.33
N GLU A 214 -7.69 -7.75 -15.11
CA GLU A 214 -7.77 -7.75 -16.58
C GLU A 214 -6.55 -7.17 -17.31
N VAL A 215 -5.43 -6.98 -16.60
CA VAL A 215 -4.17 -6.47 -17.18
C VAL A 215 -2.95 -7.33 -16.85
N VAL A 216 -2.98 -7.98 -15.68
CA VAL A 216 -1.97 -8.97 -15.26
C VAL A 216 -2.62 -10.31 -14.98
N TYR A 217 -3.81 -10.30 -14.35
CA TYR A 217 -4.58 -11.48 -14.03
C TYR A 217 -6.00 -11.38 -14.59
N ASP A 218 -6.53 -12.51 -15.05
CA ASP A 218 -7.93 -12.64 -15.41
C ASP A 218 -8.86 -12.58 -14.19
N THR A 219 -10.13 -12.29 -14.41
CA THR A 219 -11.15 -12.23 -13.35
C THR A 219 -11.19 -13.49 -12.50
N ALA A 220 -11.06 -14.68 -13.10
CA ALA A 220 -11.08 -15.95 -12.38
C ALA A 220 -9.92 -16.08 -11.38
N THR A 221 -8.73 -15.60 -11.77
CA THR A 221 -7.55 -15.55 -10.91
C THR A 221 -7.71 -14.52 -9.80
N ILE A 222 -8.23 -13.33 -10.11
CA ILE A 222 -8.51 -12.31 -9.09
C ILE A 222 -9.53 -12.80 -8.06
N GLN A 223 -10.61 -13.45 -8.50
CA GLN A 223 -11.63 -13.98 -7.59
C GLN A 223 -11.09 -15.12 -6.70
N ARG A 224 -10.21 -15.96 -7.25
CA ARG A 224 -9.58 -17.07 -6.52
C ARG A 224 -8.54 -16.58 -5.50
N GLU A 225 -7.75 -15.57 -5.86
CA GLU A 225 -6.57 -15.15 -5.08
C GLU A 225 -6.84 -13.92 -4.21
N GLY A 226 -7.80 -13.08 -4.60
CA GLY A 226 -8.24 -11.88 -3.91
C GLY A 226 -9.58 -12.05 -3.18
N THR A 227 -9.81 -13.19 -2.54
CA THR A 227 -11.06 -13.47 -1.81
C THR A 227 -11.39 -12.45 -0.71
N PHE A 228 -10.37 -11.72 -0.23
CA PHE A 228 -10.49 -10.66 0.77
C PHE A 228 -10.80 -9.27 0.18
N LEU A 229 -10.78 -9.10 -1.14
CA LEU A 229 -11.02 -7.79 -1.79
C LEU A 229 -12.40 -7.19 -1.42
N PRO A 230 -13.50 -7.96 -1.33
CA PRO A 230 -14.79 -7.42 -0.86
C PRO A 230 -14.71 -6.81 0.53
N TYR A 231 -13.95 -7.42 1.44
CA TYR A 231 -13.69 -6.88 2.77
C TYR A 231 -12.84 -5.59 2.70
N ALA A 232 -11.88 -5.52 1.79
CA ALA A 232 -11.07 -4.34 1.52
C ALA A 232 -11.81 -3.23 0.73
N GLY A 233 -13.06 -3.47 0.33
CA GLY A 233 -13.94 -2.45 -0.27
C GLY A 233 -14.06 -2.48 -1.79
N VAL A 234 -13.65 -3.57 -2.44
CA VAL A 234 -13.71 -3.76 -3.91
C VAL A 234 -14.36 -5.11 -4.21
N ASN A 235 -15.32 -5.17 -5.15
CA ASN A 235 -15.99 -6.42 -5.53
C ASN A 235 -15.61 -6.83 -6.96
N PRO A 236 -14.63 -7.73 -7.16
CA PRO A 236 -14.17 -8.08 -8.50
C PRO A 236 -15.22 -8.81 -9.36
N PRO A 237 -15.31 -8.51 -10.68
CA PRO A 237 -14.52 -7.49 -11.37
C PRO A 237 -15.03 -6.07 -11.09
N ASP A 238 -14.10 -5.17 -10.76
CA ASP A 238 -14.36 -3.74 -10.55
C ASP A 238 -13.26 -2.92 -11.21
N LEU A 239 -13.38 -2.75 -12.52
CA LEU A 239 -12.40 -2.03 -13.34
C LEU A 239 -12.46 -0.51 -13.10
N LEU A 240 -13.60 0.01 -12.66
CA LEU A 240 -13.70 1.41 -12.27
C LEU A 240 -12.85 1.69 -11.03
N ALA A 241 -12.97 0.84 -9.99
CA ALA A 241 -12.11 0.93 -8.81
C ALA A 241 -10.63 0.78 -9.16
N ARG A 242 -10.28 -0.11 -10.09
CA ARG A 242 -8.91 -0.27 -10.61
C ARG A 242 -8.38 1.04 -11.19
N ASP A 243 -9.15 1.66 -12.08
CA ASP A 243 -8.71 2.86 -12.80
C ASP A 243 -8.66 4.07 -11.88
N GLN A 244 -9.62 4.20 -10.95
CA GLN A 244 -9.61 5.23 -9.90
C GLN A 244 -8.43 5.06 -8.95
N LEU A 245 -8.05 3.82 -8.61
CA LEU A 245 -6.92 3.54 -7.75
C LEU A 245 -5.60 3.92 -8.44
N MET A 246 -5.44 3.54 -9.71
CA MET A 246 -4.29 3.93 -10.52
C MET A 246 -4.19 5.46 -10.66
N HIS A 247 -5.32 6.13 -10.90
CA HIS A 247 -5.37 7.58 -10.94
C HIS A 247 -4.93 8.20 -9.60
N ALA A 248 -5.40 7.68 -8.46
CA ALA A 248 -4.97 8.15 -7.15
C ALA A 248 -3.47 7.96 -6.91
N ILE A 249 -2.90 6.80 -7.30
CA ILE A 249 -1.46 6.53 -7.14
C ILE A 249 -0.61 7.51 -7.95
N ARG A 250 -1.00 7.82 -9.19
CA ARG A 250 -0.30 8.80 -10.04
C ARG A 250 -0.27 10.21 -9.45
N HIS A 251 -1.24 10.55 -8.61
CA HIS A 251 -1.37 11.89 -8.01
C HIS A 251 -1.02 11.92 -6.51
N ALA A 252 -0.63 10.80 -5.92
CA ALA A 252 -0.18 10.76 -4.54
C ALA A 252 1.19 11.44 -4.40
N HIS A 253 1.46 12.01 -3.22
CA HIS A 253 2.71 12.75 -2.99
C HIS A 253 3.82 11.81 -2.53
N ILE A 254 3.47 10.77 -1.77
CA ILE A 254 4.36 9.69 -1.36
C ILE A 254 3.61 8.36 -1.48
N VAL A 255 4.22 7.39 -2.16
CA VAL A 255 3.64 6.05 -2.38
C VAL A 255 4.46 5.01 -1.62
N GLY A 256 3.88 4.43 -0.57
CA GLY A 256 4.43 3.28 0.13
C GLY A 256 4.32 2.01 -0.72
N VAL A 257 5.44 1.40 -1.07
CA VAL A 257 5.50 0.14 -1.83
C VAL A 257 5.95 -1.03 -0.97
N PRO A 258 5.43 -2.25 -1.20
CA PRO A 258 5.79 -3.39 -0.37
C PRO A 258 7.15 -3.95 -0.77
N LEU A 259 8.02 -4.17 0.22
CA LEU A 259 9.34 -4.79 0.00
C LEU A 259 9.31 -6.31 0.14
N ALA A 260 8.28 -6.85 0.79
CA ALA A 260 8.10 -8.28 0.96
C ALA A 260 8.05 -9.00 -0.40
N ARG A 261 8.86 -10.05 -0.56
CA ARG A 261 8.98 -10.84 -1.80
C ARG A 261 7.88 -11.91 -1.96
N ARG A 262 6.76 -11.79 -1.23
CA ARG A 262 5.59 -12.68 -1.34
C ARG A 262 4.83 -12.41 -2.64
N LYS A 263 4.18 -13.43 -3.21
CA LYS A 263 3.54 -13.41 -4.55
C LYS A 263 2.79 -12.11 -4.90
N HIS A 264 1.91 -11.63 -4.02
CA HIS A 264 1.03 -10.48 -4.27
C HIS A 264 1.58 -9.12 -3.82
N PHE A 265 2.87 -9.07 -3.46
CA PHE A 265 3.55 -7.87 -2.99
C PHE A 265 4.57 -7.40 -4.04
N HIS A 266 5.86 -7.33 -3.69
CA HIS A 266 6.91 -6.83 -4.58
C HIS A 266 6.95 -7.53 -5.97
N PRO A 267 6.79 -8.87 -6.10
CA PRO A 267 6.74 -9.53 -7.40
C PRO A 267 5.57 -9.08 -8.30
N LEU A 268 4.44 -8.67 -7.72
CA LEU A 268 3.26 -8.20 -8.46
C LEU A 268 3.34 -6.70 -8.79
N LEU A 269 4.08 -5.91 -8.00
CA LEU A 269 4.25 -4.47 -8.17
C LEU A 269 4.70 -4.09 -9.59
N HIS A 270 5.80 -4.66 -10.09
CA HIS A 270 6.36 -4.28 -11.38
C HIS A 270 5.50 -4.69 -12.59
N PRO A 271 4.92 -5.92 -12.66
CA PRO A 271 3.94 -6.26 -13.69
C PRO A 271 2.77 -5.29 -13.74
N VAL A 272 2.22 -4.92 -12.58
CA VAL A 272 1.11 -3.97 -12.47
C VAL A 272 1.52 -2.59 -12.98
N PHE A 273 2.64 -2.04 -12.49
CA PHE A 273 3.11 -0.71 -12.92
C PHE A 273 3.37 -0.65 -14.42
N ARG A 274 3.99 -1.70 -14.98
CA ARG A 274 4.24 -1.79 -16.42
C ARG A 274 2.94 -1.83 -17.22
N ALA A 275 1.96 -2.64 -16.81
CA ALA A 275 0.69 -2.76 -17.51
C ALA A 275 -0.11 -1.44 -17.52
N HIS A 276 0.03 -0.65 -16.45
CA HIS A 276 -0.56 0.68 -16.33
C HIS A 276 0.32 1.82 -16.83
N GLN A 277 1.48 1.53 -17.44
CA GLN A 277 2.42 2.55 -17.94
C GLN A 277 2.80 3.58 -16.88
N LEU A 278 3.08 3.10 -15.66
CA LEU A 278 3.59 3.89 -14.56
C LEU A 278 5.08 3.57 -14.37
N ASP A 279 5.94 4.55 -14.58
CA ASP A 279 7.36 4.40 -14.28
C ASP A 279 7.59 4.60 -12.76
N PRO A 280 8.06 3.60 -12.01
CA PRO A 280 8.38 3.80 -10.60
C PRO A 280 9.45 4.86 -10.35
N GLY A 281 10.28 5.22 -11.34
CA GLY A 281 11.23 6.33 -11.24
C GLY A 281 10.57 7.72 -11.13
N GLU A 282 9.31 7.86 -11.54
CA GLU A 282 8.53 9.11 -11.43
C GLU A 282 7.86 9.26 -10.05
N LEU A 283 7.87 8.21 -9.23
CA LEU A 283 7.21 8.21 -7.92
C LEU A 283 8.19 8.52 -6.79
N ARG A 284 7.77 9.38 -5.87
CA ARG A 284 8.38 9.47 -4.53
C ARG A 284 7.88 8.28 -3.71
N MET A 285 8.74 7.30 -3.49
CA MET A 285 8.36 6.05 -2.84
C MET A 285 8.91 5.91 -1.43
N THR A 286 8.20 5.17 -0.58
CA THR A 286 8.65 4.73 0.76
C THR A 286 8.24 3.27 0.97
N ASN A 287 8.46 2.70 2.15
CA ASN A 287 7.95 1.37 2.50
C ASN A 287 6.43 1.42 2.77
N SER A 288 5.66 0.46 2.27
CA SER A 288 4.20 0.39 2.52
C SER A 288 3.83 0.12 3.99
N THR A 289 4.81 -0.15 4.86
CA THR A 289 4.65 -0.18 6.32
C THR A 289 5.17 1.08 7.02
N VAL A 290 5.34 2.20 6.31
CA VAL A 290 5.89 3.46 6.87
C VAL A 290 5.12 3.96 8.09
N ASN A 291 3.80 3.78 8.14
CA ASN A 291 3.00 4.10 9.31
C ASN A 291 3.49 3.36 10.57
N TYR A 292 3.81 2.07 10.45
CA TYR A 292 4.41 1.29 11.53
C TYR A 292 5.81 1.77 11.88
N GLY A 293 6.60 2.17 10.87
CA GLY A 293 7.88 2.82 11.09
C GLY A 293 7.77 4.11 11.91
N LEU A 294 6.82 4.99 11.57
CA LEU A 294 6.54 6.23 12.31
C LEU A 294 6.17 5.93 13.76
N ALA A 295 5.34 4.92 14.00
CA ALA A 295 4.96 4.52 15.35
C ALA A 295 6.14 3.96 16.16
N GLN A 296 6.92 3.04 15.57
CA GLN A 296 8.04 2.36 16.23
C GLN A 296 9.19 3.31 16.57
N THR A 297 9.37 4.36 15.76
CA THR A 297 10.39 5.40 15.98
C THR A 297 9.91 6.54 16.89
N GLY A 298 8.67 6.50 17.39
CA GLY A 298 8.07 7.55 18.21
C GLY A 298 7.63 8.80 17.42
N LEU A 299 7.92 8.87 16.12
CA LEU A 299 7.59 10.02 15.28
C LEU A 299 6.10 10.21 15.03
N LEU A 300 5.31 9.14 15.10
CA LEU A 300 3.86 9.24 14.95
C LEU A 300 3.24 10.10 16.05
N GLY A 301 3.70 9.99 17.29
CA GLY A 301 3.22 10.83 18.39
C GLY A 301 3.44 12.31 18.10
N GLY A 302 4.68 12.67 17.76
CA GLY A 302 5.04 14.04 17.39
C GLY A 302 4.28 14.57 16.17
N LEU A 303 3.96 13.71 15.19
CA LEU A 303 3.17 14.08 14.01
C LEU A 303 1.72 14.43 14.37
N LEU A 304 1.14 13.72 15.34
CA LEU A 304 -0.23 13.93 15.79
C LEU A 304 -0.36 15.05 16.83
N ALA A 305 0.68 15.28 17.63
CA ALA A 305 0.66 16.22 18.75
C ALA A 305 0.33 17.65 18.29
N GLY A 306 -0.64 18.27 18.97
CA GLY A 306 -1.06 19.65 18.71
C GLY A 306 -1.77 19.88 17.37
N LYS A 307 -2.00 18.85 16.55
CA LYS A 307 -2.70 18.95 15.26
C LYS A 307 -4.19 18.66 15.43
N GLN A 308 -5.03 19.33 14.65
CA GLN A 308 -6.44 18.98 14.50
C GLN A 308 -6.60 17.76 13.59
N LEU A 309 -7.11 16.66 14.13
CA LEU A 309 -7.19 15.38 13.43
C LEU A 309 -8.59 15.12 12.86
N LEU A 310 -8.65 14.69 11.60
CA LEU A 310 -9.83 14.06 11.00
C LEU A 310 -9.60 12.54 10.91
N VAL A 311 -10.47 11.75 11.53
CA VAL A 311 -10.34 10.27 11.53
C VAL A 311 -11.40 9.65 10.62
N ILE A 312 -10.97 8.86 9.63
CA ILE A 312 -11.86 8.31 8.59
C ILE A 312 -11.74 6.80 8.54
N GLY A 313 -12.87 6.09 8.57
CA GLY A 313 -12.90 4.63 8.44
C GLY A 313 -13.92 3.95 9.35
N ASN A 314 -14.04 2.63 9.23
CA ASN A 314 -14.96 1.85 10.06
C ASN A 314 -14.53 1.83 11.53
N THR A 315 -13.23 1.82 11.78
CA THR A 315 -12.63 1.89 13.13
C THR A 315 -12.54 3.33 13.65
N ALA A 316 -12.96 4.34 12.86
CA ALA A 316 -12.79 5.75 13.22
C ALA A 316 -13.41 6.14 14.57
N PRO A 317 -14.63 5.71 14.95
CA PRO A 317 -15.19 6.06 16.26
C PRO A 317 -14.33 5.56 17.43
N ALA A 318 -13.84 4.32 17.36
CA ALA A 318 -13.00 3.72 18.40
C ALA A 318 -11.59 4.34 18.42
N LEU A 319 -11.01 4.58 17.24
CA LEU A 319 -9.71 5.24 17.13
C LEU A 319 -9.76 6.68 17.65
N ALA A 320 -10.80 7.44 17.30
CA ALA A 320 -11.00 8.80 17.78
C ALA A 320 -11.07 8.85 19.31
N HIS A 321 -11.83 7.93 19.92
CA HIS A 321 -11.91 7.82 21.38
C HIS A 321 -10.53 7.58 22.01
N MET A 322 -9.77 6.59 21.50
CA MET A 322 -8.41 6.30 22.00
C MET A 322 -7.43 7.47 21.82
N LEU A 323 -7.53 8.20 20.71
CA LEU A 323 -6.69 9.38 20.46
C LEU A 323 -7.01 10.51 21.45
N THR A 324 -8.29 10.79 21.67
CA THR A 324 -8.74 11.81 22.63
C THR A 324 -8.37 11.46 24.07
N GLU A 325 -8.53 10.20 24.49
CA GLU A 325 -8.09 9.73 25.82
C GLU A 325 -6.58 9.92 26.05
N ARG A 326 -5.81 9.85 24.96
CA ARG A 326 -4.37 10.10 24.99
C ARG A 326 -4.01 11.57 24.82
N GLY A 327 -4.97 12.49 24.75
CA GLY A 327 -4.73 13.94 24.68
C GLY A 327 -4.47 14.49 23.28
N PHE A 328 -4.74 13.73 22.22
CA PHE A 328 -4.73 14.25 20.85
C PHE A 328 -6.05 14.97 20.52
N ILE A 329 -6.02 15.92 19.58
CA ILE A 329 -7.18 16.74 19.22
C ILE A 329 -7.88 16.10 18.02
N VAL A 330 -9.07 15.52 18.23
CA VAL A 330 -9.90 15.01 17.13
C VAL A 330 -10.99 16.03 16.80
N SER A 331 -10.85 16.70 15.66
CA SER A 331 -11.79 17.74 15.19
C SER A 331 -12.98 17.17 14.43
N GLY A 332 -12.88 15.93 13.92
CA GLY A 332 -14.00 15.25 13.28
C GLY A 332 -13.74 13.78 12.99
N LEU A 333 -14.83 13.08 12.68
CA LEU A 333 -14.78 11.68 12.26
C LEU A 333 -15.75 11.43 11.10
N ILE A 334 -15.38 10.54 10.18
CA ILE A 334 -16.23 10.08 9.08
C ILE A 334 -16.30 8.55 9.12
N SER A 335 -17.50 8.02 9.36
CA SER A 335 -17.73 6.58 9.52
C SER A 335 -19.20 6.22 9.22
N PRO A 336 -19.50 5.01 8.71
CA PRO A 336 -18.57 4.00 8.18
C PRO A 336 -17.98 4.42 6.82
N VAL A 337 -17.02 3.67 6.30
CA VAL A 337 -16.59 3.72 4.89
C VAL A 337 -16.76 2.33 4.28
N ARG A 338 -17.71 2.19 3.36
CA ARG A 338 -18.13 0.91 2.77
C ARG A 338 -17.49 0.65 1.41
N GLY A 339 -16.18 0.83 1.34
CA GLY A 339 -15.36 0.63 0.15
C GLY A 339 -15.38 1.78 -0.84
N VAL A 340 -14.96 1.51 -2.07
CA VAL A 340 -14.68 2.53 -3.10
C VAL A 340 -15.91 3.38 -3.46
N ARG A 341 -17.11 2.78 -3.40
CA ARG A 341 -18.37 3.52 -3.66
C ARG A 341 -18.63 4.70 -2.71
N ASP A 342 -18.02 4.69 -1.52
CA ASP A 342 -18.23 5.73 -0.51
C ASP A 342 -17.24 6.90 -0.67
N VAL A 343 -16.26 6.82 -1.58
CA VAL A 343 -15.22 7.85 -1.73
C VAL A 343 -15.83 9.23 -1.94
N GLU A 344 -16.78 9.41 -2.87
CA GLU A 344 -17.42 10.71 -3.11
C GLU A 344 -18.10 11.28 -1.86
N ARG A 345 -18.83 10.43 -1.12
CA ARG A 345 -19.50 10.83 0.11
C ARG A 345 -18.49 11.30 1.16
N VAL A 346 -17.42 10.53 1.35
CA VAL A 346 -16.35 10.87 2.32
C VAL A 346 -15.70 12.20 1.96
N ILE A 347 -15.41 12.44 0.68
CA ILE A 347 -14.86 13.72 0.23
C ILE A 347 -15.82 14.87 0.52
N LEU A 348 -17.13 14.70 0.24
CA LEU A 348 -18.12 15.72 0.53
C LEU A 348 -18.23 16.03 2.03
N GLU A 349 -18.29 14.99 2.88
CA GLU A 349 -18.35 15.15 4.34
C GLU A 349 -17.09 15.81 4.90
N SER A 350 -15.91 15.51 4.35
CA SER A 350 -14.65 16.13 4.77
C SER A 350 -14.60 17.65 4.57
N ARG A 351 -15.48 18.20 3.72
CA ARG A 351 -15.55 19.65 3.48
C ARG A 351 -16.09 20.45 4.67
N GLY A 352 -16.86 19.79 5.54
CA GLY A 352 -17.47 20.40 6.72
C GLY A 352 -16.59 20.36 7.97
N VAL A 353 -15.36 19.82 7.88
CA VAL A 353 -14.45 19.67 9.01
C VAL A 353 -13.17 20.45 8.74
N GLU A 354 -12.74 21.25 9.72
CA GLU A 354 -11.41 21.84 9.73
C GLU A 354 -10.44 20.91 10.47
N PHE A 355 -9.32 20.61 9.81
CA PHE A 355 -8.28 19.72 10.32
C PHE A 355 -6.94 20.04 9.65
N ASP A 356 -5.86 19.60 10.27
CA ASP A 356 -4.49 19.72 9.75
C ASP A 356 -4.04 18.42 9.09
N LEU A 357 -4.42 17.29 9.71
CA LEU A 357 -4.04 15.94 9.29
C LEU A 357 -5.26 15.00 9.30
N ALA A 358 -5.46 14.27 8.20
CA ALA A 358 -6.43 13.18 8.15
C ALA A 358 -5.76 11.80 8.28
N LEU A 359 -6.30 10.96 9.18
CA LEU A 359 -5.92 9.56 9.34
C LEU A 359 -7.00 8.67 8.72
N VAL A 360 -6.64 7.93 7.67
CA VAL A 360 -7.62 7.20 6.84
C VAL A 360 -7.39 5.70 6.91
N SER A 361 -8.38 4.96 7.43
CA SER A 361 -8.36 3.49 7.57
C SER A 361 -9.58 2.88 6.88
N ALA A 362 -9.51 2.76 5.55
CA ALA A 362 -10.66 2.43 4.71
C ALA A 362 -10.38 1.38 3.61
N GLY A 363 -9.41 0.48 3.86
CA GLY A 363 -8.97 -0.50 2.85
C GLY A 363 -8.49 0.20 1.57
N ILE A 364 -8.85 -0.34 0.41
CA ILE A 364 -8.42 0.18 -0.89
C ILE A 364 -8.92 1.62 -1.14
N ALA A 365 -10.08 1.97 -0.58
CA ALA A 365 -10.61 3.32 -0.70
C ALA A 365 -9.73 4.38 0.00
N ALA A 366 -8.88 3.98 0.95
CA ALA A 366 -8.00 4.91 1.67
C ALA A 366 -7.05 5.65 0.72
N VAL A 367 -6.49 4.96 -0.29
CA VAL A 367 -5.59 5.57 -1.28
C VAL A 367 -6.30 6.71 -2.04
N MET A 368 -7.55 6.47 -2.46
CA MET A 368 -8.36 7.45 -3.19
C MET A 368 -8.76 8.63 -2.30
N ILE A 369 -9.22 8.33 -1.07
CA ILE A 369 -9.64 9.34 -0.09
C ILE A 369 -8.47 10.24 0.29
N CYS A 370 -7.32 9.66 0.65
CA CYS A 370 -6.12 10.41 1.03
C CYS A 370 -5.69 11.37 -0.08
N THR A 371 -5.61 10.87 -1.31
CA THR A 371 -5.16 11.65 -2.46
C THR A 371 -6.13 12.80 -2.76
N ARG A 372 -7.44 12.51 -2.77
CA ARG A 372 -8.45 13.54 -3.06
C ARG A 372 -8.58 14.58 -1.97
N ILE A 373 -8.55 14.19 -0.69
CA ILE A 373 -8.54 15.18 0.40
C ILE A 373 -7.31 16.09 0.27
N ALA A 374 -6.12 15.53 0.01
CA ALA A 374 -4.93 16.34 -0.15
C ALA A 374 -5.11 17.38 -1.25
N HIS A 375 -5.48 16.96 -2.46
CA HIS A 375 -5.64 17.86 -3.61
C HIS A 375 -6.82 18.83 -3.50
N GLU A 376 -7.99 18.37 -3.05
CA GLU A 376 -9.21 19.21 -2.99
C GLU A 376 -9.22 20.15 -1.78
N ARG A 377 -8.49 19.83 -0.71
CA ARG A 377 -8.51 20.59 0.56
C ARG A 377 -7.18 21.24 0.91
N GLY A 378 -6.10 20.93 0.20
CA GLY A 378 -4.75 21.39 0.53
C GLY A 378 -4.26 20.88 1.88
N LYS A 379 -4.65 19.66 2.26
CA LYS A 379 -4.36 19.07 3.58
C LYS A 379 -3.35 17.93 3.50
N THR A 380 -2.80 17.57 4.66
CA THR A 380 -1.96 16.37 4.78
C THR A 380 -2.83 15.16 5.15
N THR A 381 -2.56 14.02 4.53
CA THR A 381 -3.29 12.76 4.76
C THR A 381 -2.33 11.59 4.89
N LEU A 382 -2.68 10.65 5.77
CA LEU A 382 -1.96 9.41 5.98
C LEU A 382 -2.91 8.23 5.85
N ASP A 383 -2.63 7.35 4.89
CA ASP A 383 -3.23 6.02 4.87
C ASP A 383 -2.73 5.25 6.09
N PHE A 384 -3.63 5.05 7.04
CA PHE A 384 -3.35 4.50 8.35
C PHE A 384 -3.62 2.99 8.42
N GLY A 385 -4.42 2.45 7.49
CA GLY A 385 -4.69 1.02 7.34
C GLY A 385 -5.05 0.30 8.65
N HIS A 386 -4.55 -0.93 8.79
CA HIS A 386 -4.80 -1.77 9.98
C HIS A 386 -4.10 -1.30 11.26
N MET A 387 -3.30 -0.23 11.21
CA MET A 387 -2.75 0.36 12.43
C MET A 387 -3.85 0.91 13.35
N ALA A 388 -4.95 1.41 12.77
CA ALA A 388 -6.12 1.82 13.55
C ALA A 388 -6.61 0.69 14.45
N ASP A 389 -6.77 -0.52 13.89
CA ASP A 389 -7.22 -1.69 14.64
C ASP A 389 -6.21 -2.09 15.71
N ALA A 390 -4.92 -2.02 15.40
CA ALA A 390 -3.85 -2.36 16.34
C ALA A 390 -3.79 -1.38 17.53
N ILE A 391 -3.99 -0.09 17.30
CA ILE A 391 -4.07 0.92 18.36
C ILE A 391 -5.30 0.70 19.23
N VAL A 392 -6.48 0.49 18.62
CA VAL A 392 -7.73 0.23 19.35
C VAL A 392 -7.65 -1.04 20.19
N LYS A 393 -6.97 -2.07 19.71
CA LYS A 393 -6.73 -3.31 20.46
C LYS A 393 -5.62 -3.21 21.51
N GLY A 394 -4.96 -2.04 21.64
CA GLY A 394 -3.85 -1.84 22.57
C GLY A 394 -2.55 -2.55 22.18
N GLN A 395 -2.44 -3.02 20.94
CA GLN A 395 -1.24 -3.70 20.42
C GLN A 395 -0.12 -2.70 20.05
N ILE A 396 -0.49 -1.45 19.77
CA ILE A 396 0.44 -0.34 19.54
C ILE A 396 0.12 0.77 20.54
N ALA A 397 1.13 1.13 21.33
CA ALA A 397 1.09 2.31 22.18
C ALA A 397 1.51 3.55 21.36
N LEU A 398 0.78 4.64 21.54
CA LEU A 398 1.16 5.96 21.06
C LEU A 398 1.76 6.70 22.25
N THR A 399 3.00 7.11 22.13
CA THR A 399 3.69 7.99 23.09
C THR A 399 3.72 9.39 22.52
N HIS A 400 3.62 10.40 23.38
CA HIS A 400 3.88 11.80 23.02
C HIS A 400 5.36 12.05 22.77
#